data_AF-A0A1F3KLH0-F1
#
_entry.id   AF-A0A1F3KLH0-F1
#
_cell.length_a   1.000
_cell.length_b   1.000
_cell.length_c   1.000
_cell.angle_alpha   90.00
_cell.angle_beta   90.00
_cell.angle_gamma   90.00
#
_symmetry.space_group_name_H-M   'P 1'
#
loop_
_entity.id
_entity.type
_entity.pdbx_description
1 polymer ?
#
loop_
_entity_poly.entity_id
_entity_poly.type
_entity_poly.pdbx_seq_one_letter_code
_entity_poly.pdbx_strand_id
1 'polypeptide(L)'
;MGTLGEELKHKSVSGLGEDLWQNHTDTVNGYWEAIDSYFGNIDQNLKGTKIYQDGMFVDGEIAMKLIADGVKSGSKNSEIVSKLINRGAILVKTEDFKMVKAEYDELQLILKSKSRIKKLIHLVKYKILKPILLRKRDRFITATIDKTLEQNETGILFIGAYHNVMKKLPKDITVIELKEVVKIRKYQKTIQSHSKNKIAQRELLSQYMVKKIA
;
A
#
# COMPACT_ATOMS: atom_id res chain seq x y z
N MET A 1 4.88 6.42 4.41
CA MET A 1 4.34 7.80 4.55
C MET A 1 4.12 8.10 6.03
N GLY A 2 5.19 8.43 6.78
CA GLY A 2 5.16 8.54 8.24
C GLY A 2 4.45 9.79 8.79
N THR A 3 4.57 10.94 8.14
CA THR A 3 4.01 12.21 8.65
C THR A 3 2.52 12.40 8.35
N LEU A 4 2.03 11.85 7.22
CA LEU A 4 0.59 11.81 6.93
C LEU A 4 -0.15 10.84 7.87
N GLY A 5 0.53 9.78 8.33
CA GLY A 5 -0.04 8.77 9.23
C GLY A 5 -0.44 9.33 10.59
N GLU A 6 0.35 10.25 11.16
CA GLU A 6 0.08 10.83 12.48
C GLU A 6 -1.06 11.87 12.47
N GLU A 7 -1.13 12.73 11.44
CA GLU A 7 -2.28 13.64 11.29
C GLU A 7 -3.57 12.89 10.96
N LEU A 8 -3.47 11.75 10.25
CA LEU A 8 -4.60 10.85 10.03
C LEU A 8 -5.02 10.16 11.33
N LYS A 9 -4.08 9.76 12.20
CA LYS A 9 -4.34 9.15 13.52
C LYS A 9 -5.21 10.06 14.40
N HIS A 10 -4.84 11.33 14.56
CA HIS A 10 -5.62 12.28 15.37
C HIS A 10 -7.02 12.61 14.81
N LYS A 11 -7.18 12.64 13.47
CA LYS A 11 -8.49 12.86 12.83
C LYS A 11 -9.36 11.59 12.75
N SER A 12 -8.76 10.41 12.87
CA SER A 12 -9.48 9.13 12.76
C SER A 12 -10.10 8.71 14.10
N VAL A 13 -9.42 8.96 15.22
CA VAL A 13 -9.94 8.68 16.58
C VAL A 13 -11.22 9.48 16.88
N SER A 14 -11.30 10.74 16.42
CA SER A 14 -12.49 11.59 16.64
C SER A 14 -13.73 11.21 15.82
N GLY A 15 -13.59 10.32 14.82
CA GLY A 15 -14.69 9.86 13.97
C GLY A 15 -15.13 8.41 14.19
N LEU A 16 -14.18 7.50 14.47
CA LEU A 16 -14.41 6.04 14.48
C LEU A 16 -14.77 5.46 15.84
N GLY A 17 -14.45 6.15 16.94
CA GLY A 17 -14.48 5.60 18.29
C GLY A 17 -13.19 4.82 18.63
N GLU A 18 -12.78 4.87 19.89
CA GLU A 18 -11.48 4.36 20.36
C GLU A 18 -11.34 2.84 20.18
N ASP A 19 -12.36 2.06 20.55
CA ASP A 19 -12.35 0.60 20.40
C ASP A 19 -12.21 0.15 18.95
N LEU A 20 -12.94 0.80 18.04
CA LEU A 20 -12.88 0.49 16.61
C LEU A 20 -11.52 0.86 16.02
N TRP A 21 -10.93 1.97 16.47
CA TRP A 21 -9.61 2.40 16.04
C TRP A 21 -8.50 1.45 16.54
N GLN A 22 -8.58 1.01 17.79
CA GLN A 22 -7.63 0.05 18.36
C GLN A 22 -7.72 -1.28 17.61
N ASN A 23 -8.91 -1.85 17.46
CA ASN A 23 -9.12 -3.10 16.72
C ASN A 23 -8.66 -2.98 15.25
N HIS A 24 -8.88 -1.82 14.62
CA HIS A 24 -8.37 -1.56 13.27
C HIS A 24 -6.83 -1.60 13.23
N THR A 25 -6.18 -0.95 14.19
CA THR A 25 -4.73 -0.90 14.32
C THR A 25 -4.16 -2.30 14.55
N ASP A 26 -4.74 -3.07 15.46
CA ASP A 26 -4.33 -4.45 15.76
C ASP A 26 -4.49 -5.36 14.52
N THR A 27 -5.61 -5.22 13.80
CA THR A 27 -5.83 -5.96 12.55
C THR A 27 -4.79 -5.60 11.48
N VAL A 28 -4.42 -4.32 11.35
CA VAL A 28 -3.40 -3.88 10.38
C VAL A 28 -2.01 -4.36 10.77
N ASN A 29 -1.67 -4.34 12.06
CA ASN A 29 -0.41 -4.89 12.56
C ASN A 29 -0.33 -6.40 12.29
N GLY A 30 -1.36 -7.17 12.67
CA GLY A 30 -1.42 -8.61 12.42
C GLY A 30 -1.42 -8.96 10.93
N TYR A 31 -1.98 -8.11 10.06
CA TYR A 31 -1.84 -8.25 8.61
C TYR A 31 -0.37 -8.19 8.19
N TRP A 32 0.38 -7.18 8.64
CA TRP A 32 1.79 -7.04 8.29
C TRP A 32 2.65 -8.15 8.89
N GLU A 33 2.35 -8.61 10.11
CA GLU A 33 3.01 -9.78 10.70
C GLU A 33 2.79 -11.06 9.88
N ALA A 34 1.58 -11.26 9.35
CA ALA A 34 1.30 -12.39 8.47
C ALA A 34 2.10 -12.32 7.15
N ILE A 35 2.25 -11.12 6.56
CA ILE A 35 3.09 -10.91 5.36
C ILE A 35 4.58 -11.13 5.68
N ASP A 36 5.07 -10.56 6.78
CA ASP A 36 6.47 -10.69 7.21
C ASP A 36 6.81 -12.16 7.50
N SER A 37 5.92 -12.88 8.20
CA SER A 37 6.08 -14.31 8.46
C SER A 37 6.12 -15.14 7.18
N TYR A 38 5.30 -14.82 6.18
CA TYR A 38 5.32 -15.51 4.89
C TYR A 38 6.69 -15.38 4.22
N PHE A 39 7.20 -14.15 4.09
CA PHE A 39 8.51 -13.93 3.49
C PHE A 39 9.66 -14.48 4.34
N GLY A 40 9.53 -14.46 5.67
CA GLY A 40 10.51 -15.05 6.59
C GLY A 40 10.66 -16.56 6.41
N ASN A 41 9.60 -17.27 6.02
CA ASN A 41 9.58 -18.72 5.85
C ASN A 41 9.91 -19.19 4.43
N ILE A 42 10.03 -18.29 3.45
CA ILE A 42 10.49 -18.66 2.12
C ILE A 42 11.99 -18.97 2.19
N ASP A 43 12.35 -20.24 2.06
CA ASP A 43 13.74 -20.76 2.09
C ASP A 43 14.53 -20.44 0.78
N GLN A 44 13.88 -19.79 -0.18
CA GLN A 44 14.50 -19.47 -1.46
C GLN A 44 15.49 -18.31 -1.34
N ASN A 45 16.60 -18.43 -2.08
CA ASN A 45 17.52 -17.34 -2.34
C ASN A 45 16.78 -16.25 -3.13
N LEU A 46 16.58 -15.08 -2.54
CA LEU A 46 15.90 -13.94 -3.16
C LEU A 46 16.85 -13.10 -4.05
N LYS A 47 18.07 -13.59 -4.29
CA LYS A 47 19.05 -12.92 -5.14
C LYS A 47 18.47 -12.69 -6.53
N GLY A 48 18.37 -11.42 -6.91
CA GLY A 48 17.82 -11.01 -8.20
C GLY A 48 16.30 -10.89 -8.25
N THR A 49 15.58 -11.30 -7.20
CA THR A 49 14.12 -11.10 -7.11
C THR A 49 13.79 -9.61 -7.15
N LYS A 50 12.95 -9.20 -8.10
CA LYS A 50 12.58 -7.78 -8.29
C LYS A 50 11.46 -7.38 -7.34
N ILE A 51 11.66 -6.33 -6.56
CA ILE A 51 10.63 -5.74 -5.70
C ILE A 51 10.05 -4.51 -6.40
N TYR A 52 8.74 -4.54 -6.61
CA TYR A 52 7.95 -3.45 -7.12
C TYR A 52 7.10 -2.90 -5.96
N GLN A 53 7.20 -1.61 -5.66
CA GLN A 53 6.43 -1.00 -4.58
C GLN A 53 5.64 0.22 -5.07
N ASP A 54 4.38 0.32 -4.70
CA ASP A 54 3.54 1.50 -4.87
C ASP A 54 4.20 2.75 -4.27
N GLY A 55 4.28 3.82 -5.05
CA GLY A 55 4.87 5.10 -4.68
C GLY A 55 6.40 5.17 -4.78
N MET A 56 7.09 4.17 -5.35
CA MET A 56 8.55 4.20 -5.51
C MET A 56 8.96 4.91 -6.81
N PHE A 57 9.34 6.18 -6.72
CA PHE A 57 9.68 7.04 -7.87
C PHE A 57 11.18 7.26 -8.08
N VAL A 58 12.02 6.68 -7.21
CA VAL A 58 13.48 6.74 -7.23
C VAL A 58 14.07 5.33 -7.25
N ASP A 59 15.30 5.21 -7.69
CA ASP A 59 16.13 4.00 -7.68
C ASP A 59 17.46 4.26 -6.94
N GLY A 60 18.32 3.23 -6.89
CA GLY A 60 19.66 3.31 -6.34
C GLY A 60 19.71 3.72 -4.86
N GLU A 61 20.75 4.46 -4.50
CA GLU A 61 21.02 4.89 -3.12
C GLU A 61 19.88 5.74 -2.52
N ILE A 62 19.21 6.54 -3.34
CA ILE A 62 18.10 7.39 -2.89
C ILE A 62 16.91 6.52 -2.48
N ALA A 63 16.62 5.47 -3.25
CA ALA A 63 15.57 4.50 -2.90
C ALA A 63 15.91 3.78 -1.58
N MET A 64 17.17 3.38 -1.38
CA MET A 64 17.61 2.74 -0.13
C MET A 64 17.47 3.67 1.07
N LYS A 65 17.79 4.96 0.92
CA LYS A 65 17.57 5.97 1.97
C LYS A 65 16.09 6.13 2.30
N LEU A 66 15.21 6.16 1.30
CA LEU A 66 13.76 6.25 1.52
C LEU A 66 13.22 5.03 2.28
N ILE A 67 13.72 3.83 1.97
CA ILE A 67 13.38 2.62 2.73
C ILE A 67 13.90 2.72 4.17
N ALA A 68 15.15 3.13 4.38
CA ALA A 68 15.73 3.29 5.72
C ALA A 68 14.98 4.33 6.58
N ASP A 69 14.58 5.46 6.01
CA ASP A 69 13.77 6.47 6.68
C ASP A 69 12.35 5.94 6.98
N GLY A 70 11.80 5.11 6.09
CA GLY A 70 10.58 4.36 6.32
C GLY A 70 10.70 3.43 7.53
N VAL A 71 11.78 2.66 7.63
CA VAL A 71 12.05 1.77 8.79
C VAL A 71 12.16 2.59 10.08
N LYS A 72 12.93 3.68 10.08
CA LYS A 72 13.08 4.56 11.26
C LYS A 72 11.75 5.17 11.72
N SER A 73 10.81 5.38 10.80
CA SER A 73 9.46 5.88 11.10
C SER A 73 8.43 4.79 11.42
N GLY A 74 8.86 3.53 11.58
CA GLY A 74 7.99 2.41 11.97
C GLY A 74 7.13 1.84 10.83
N SER A 75 7.48 2.09 9.57
CA SER A 75 6.78 1.54 8.41
C SER A 75 7.04 0.04 8.29
N LYS A 76 6.05 -0.79 8.65
CA LYS A 76 6.11 -2.25 8.50
C LYS A 76 6.39 -2.72 7.07
N ASN A 77 5.84 -2.02 6.07
CA ASN A 77 6.17 -2.29 4.66
C ASN A 77 7.67 -2.08 4.41
N SER A 78 8.23 -0.96 4.87
CA SER A 78 9.66 -0.65 4.68
C SER A 78 10.57 -1.62 5.44
N GLU A 79 10.16 -2.09 6.62
CA GLU A 79 10.86 -3.15 7.35
C GLU A 79 10.94 -4.44 6.52
N ILE A 80 9.82 -4.91 5.97
CA ILE A 80 9.76 -6.11 5.12
C ILE A 80 10.63 -5.93 3.87
N VAL A 81 10.47 -4.81 3.16
CA VAL A 81 11.25 -4.51 1.95
C VAL A 81 12.74 -4.46 2.26
N SER A 82 13.15 -3.84 3.37
CA SER A 82 14.55 -3.82 3.81
C SER A 82 15.09 -5.24 4.06
N LYS A 83 14.32 -6.12 4.73
CA LYS A 83 14.71 -7.53 4.95
C LYS A 83 14.88 -8.28 3.63
N LEU A 84 13.98 -8.07 2.66
CA LEU A 84 14.06 -8.70 1.34
C LEU A 84 15.30 -8.23 0.55
N ILE A 85 15.60 -6.93 0.57
CA ILE A 85 16.79 -6.35 -0.06
C ILE A 85 18.07 -6.92 0.57
N ASN A 86 18.13 -7.02 1.90
CA ASN A 86 19.27 -7.63 2.60
C ASN A 86 19.49 -9.11 2.23
N ARG A 87 18.46 -9.78 1.70
CA ARG A 87 18.52 -11.17 1.19
C ARG A 87 18.81 -11.24 -0.31
N GLY A 88 19.15 -10.12 -0.96
CA GLY A 88 19.57 -10.07 -2.36
C GLY A 88 18.50 -9.63 -3.35
N ALA A 89 17.30 -9.25 -2.89
CA ALA A 89 16.27 -8.71 -3.75
C ALA A 89 16.62 -7.29 -4.24
N ILE A 90 16.14 -6.94 -5.43
CA ILE A 90 16.45 -5.67 -6.11
C ILE A 90 15.21 -4.79 -6.12
N LEU A 91 15.30 -3.60 -5.53
CA LEU A 91 14.21 -2.63 -5.55
C LEU A 91 14.15 -1.91 -6.92
N VAL A 92 12.99 -1.97 -7.57
CA VAL A 92 12.75 -1.36 -8.89
C VAL A 92 11.93 -0.09 -8.74
N LYS A 93 12.31 0.97 -9.46
CA LYS A 93 11.50 2.18 -9.60
C LYS A 93 10.21 1.87 -10.35
N THR A 94 9.08 2.12 -9.72
CA THR A 94 7.74 1.76 -10.21
C THR A 94 6.90 2.94 -10.65
N GLU A 95 7.37 4.17 -10.46
CA GLU A 95 6.60 5.37 -10.76
C GLU A 95 7.45 6.55 -11.25
N ASP A 96 6.76 7.50 -11.87
CA ASP A 96 7.32 8.80 -12.23
C ASP A 96 7.16 9.81 -11.08
N PHE A 97 8.22 10.58 -10.81
CA PHE A 97 8.22 11.59 -9.74
C PHE A 97 7.09 12.61 -9.88
N LYS A 98 6.76 13.05 -11.11
CA LYS A 98 5.70 14.04 -11.31
C LYS A 98 4.34 13.48 -10.91
N MET A 99 4.10 12.18 -11.12
CA MET A 99 2.85 11.53 -10.74
C MET A 99 2.71 11.40 -9.21
N VAL A 100 3.76 10.96 -8.52
CA VAL A 100 3.75 10.85 -7.06
C VAL A 100 3.63 12.23 -6.42
N LYS A 101 4.37 13.22 -6.94
CA LYS A 101 4.29 14.60 -6.48
C LYS A 101 2.89 15.21 -6.67
N ALA A 102 2.23 14.96 -7.81
CA ALA A 102 0.88 15.45 -8.05
C ALA A 102 -0.15 14.91 -7.04
N GLU A 103 -0.04 13.65 -6.64
CA GLU A 103 -0.90 13.09 -5.59
C GLU A 103 -0.59 13.70 -4.22
N TYR A 104 0.69 13.86 -3.88
CA TYR A 104 1.11 14.50 -2.64
C TYR A 104 0.62 15.95 -2.53
N ASP A 105 0.79 16.73 -3.59
CA ASP A 105 0.39 18.15 -3.63
C ASP A 105 -1.13 18.31 -3.40
N GLU A 106 -1.96 17.45 -4.02
CA GLU A 106 -3.42 17.48 -3.79
C GLU A 106 -3.81 17.08 -2.36
N LEU A 107 -3.14 16.08 -1.76
CA LEU A 107 -3.36 15.72 -0.36
C LEU A 107 -2.96 16.86 0.59
N GLN A 108 -1.85 17.54 0.32
CA GLN A 108 -1.39 18.69 1.09
C GLN A 108 -2.40 19.85 1.06
N LEU A 109 -3.01 20.13 -0.11
CA LEU A 109 -4.06 21.14 -0.24
C LEU A 109 -5.27 20.83 0.65
N ILE A 110 -5.65 19.56 0.77
CA ILE A 110 -6.76 19.13 1.64
C ILE A 110 -6.39 19.27 3.13
N LEU A 111 -5.17 18.87 3.49
CA LEU A 111 -4.72 18.84 4.89
C LEU A 111 -4.47 20.24 5.45
N LYS A 112 -3.85 21.13 4.66
CA LYS A 112 -3.49 22.50 5.07
C LYS A 112 -4.65 23.50 4.95
N SER A 113 -5.78 23.12 4.35
CA SER A 113 -6.92 24.03 4.19
C SER A 113 -7.62 24.31 5.53
N LYS A 114 -7.50 25.55 6.02
CA LYS A 114 -8.16 26.02 7.25
C LYS A 114 -9.68 26.25 7.08
N SER A 115 -10.15 26.44 5.85
CA SER A 115 -11.56 26.68 5.55
C SER A 115 -12.29 25.38 5.21
N ARG A 116 -13.40 25.11 5.90
CA ARG A 116 -14.24 23.91 5.66
C ARG A 116 -14.79 23.86 4.23
N ILE A 117 -15.16 25.01 3.66
CA ILE A 117 -15.68 25.12 2.28
C ILE A 117 -14.56 24.84 1.26
N LYS A 118 -13.39 25.46 1.41
CA LYS A 118 -12.23 25.19 0.52
C LYS A 118 -11.79 23.74 0.63
N LYS A 119 -11.77 23.18 1.84
CA LYS A 119 -11.47 21.77 2.07
C LYS A 119 -12.46 20.85 1.36
N LEU A 120 -13.77 21.15 1.40
CA LEU A 120 -14.79 20.39 0.68
C LEU A 120 -14.57 20.44 -0.84
N ILE A 121 -14.26 21.61 -1.40
CA ILE A 121 -13.95 21.79 -2.83
C ILE A 121 -12.72 20.95 -3.22
N HIS A 122 -11.62 21.03 -2.46
CA HIS A 122 -10.42 20.21 -2.70
C HIS A 122 -10.72 18.70 -2.59
N LEU A 123 -11.57 18.30 -1.67
CA LEU A 123 -11.93 16.90 -1.47
C LEU A 123 -12.80 16.37 -2.62
N VAL A 124 -13.71 17.18 -3.16
CA VAL A 124 -14.48 16.87 -4.38
C VAL A 124 -13.55 16.77 -5.59
N LYS A 125 -12.67 17.75 -5.78
CA LYS A 125 -11.67 17.75 -6.86
C LYS A 125 -10.78 16.50 -6.80
N TYR A 126 -10.26 16.17 -5.62
CA TYR A 126 -9.44 14.98 -5.40
C TYR A 126 -10.23 13.69 -5.69
N LYS A 127 -11.50 13.58 -5.29
CA LYS A 127 -12.35 12.43 -5.62
C LYS A 127 -12.52 12.23 -7.13
N ILE A 128 -12.59 13.31 -7.91
CA ILE A 128 -12.70 13.26 -9.38
C ILE A 128 -11.35 12.90 -10.02
N LEU A 129 -10.25 13.49 -9.55
CA LEU A 129 -8.91 13.29 -10.13
C LEU A 129 -8.27 11.96 -9.74
N LYS A 130 -8.57 11.44 -8.55
CA LYS A 130 -7.96 10.22 -8.01
C LYS A 130 -8.08 9.01 -8.96
N PRO A 131 -9.24 8.68 -9.55
CA PRO A 131 -9.34 7.58 -10.53
C PRO A 131 -8.49 7.79 -11.79
N ILE A 132 -8.26 9.03 -12.20
CA ILE A 132 -7.43 9.35 -13.38
C ILE A 132 -5.96 9.15 -13.03
N LEU A 133 -5.51 9.70 -11.88
CA LEU A 133 -4.14 9.54 -11.38
C LEU A 133 -3.81 8.07 -11.13
N LEU A 134 -4.72 7.34 -10.48
CA LEU A 134 -4.56 5.92 -10.20
C LEU A 134 -4.41 5.09 -11.48
N ARG A 135 -5.21 5.37 -12.52
CA ARG A 135 -5.07 4.70 -13.83
C ARG A 135 -3.74 5.01 -14.51
N LYS A 136 -3.21 6.23 -14.37
CA LYS A 136 -1.89 6.60 -14.90
C LYS A 136 -0.77 5.85 -14.17
N ARG A 137 -0.81 5.83 -12.84
CA ARG A 137 0.15 5.12 -11.99
C ARG A 137 0.13 3.61 -12.28
N ASP A 138 -1.06 3.00 -12.34
CA ASP A 138 -1.21 1.60 -12.73
C ASP A 138 -0.51 1.28 -14.07
N ARG A 139 -0.66 2.13 -15.08
CA ARG A 139 -0.05 1.89 -16.40
C ARG A 139 1.47 1.98 -16.35
N PHE A 140 2.00 2.91 -15.56
CA PHE A 140 3.44 3.01 -15.38
C PHE A 140 3.97 1.76 -14.69
N ILE A 141 3.33 1.36 -13.58
CA ILE A 141 3.72 0.16 -12.83
C ILE A 141 3.68 -1.08 -13.73
N THR A 142 2.62 -1.28 -14.52
CA THR A 142 2.50 -2.44 -15.42
C THR A 142 3.56 -2.42 -16.51
N ALA A 143 3.84 -1.25 -17.10
CA ALA A 143 4.86 -1.11 -18.13
C ALA A 143 6.28 -1.34 -17.58
N THR A 144 6.54 -0.89 -16.34
CA THR A 144 7.80 -1.20 -15.66
C THR A 144 7.95 -2.69 -15.42
N ILE A 145 6.91 -3.35 -14.91
CA ILE A 145 6.95 -4.80 -14.66
C ILE A 145 7.20 -5.56 -15.96
N ASP A 146 6.43 -5.26 -17.01
CA ASP A 146 6.60 -5.85 -18.35
C ASP A 146 8.02 -5.67 -18.91
N LYS A 147 8.59 -4.46 -18.76
CA LYS A 147 9.93 -4.16 -19.24
C LYS A 147 11.05 -4.82 -18.43
N THR A 148 10.83 -5.06 -17.15
CA THR A 148 11.91 -5.42 -16.22
C THR A 148 11.82 -6.83 -15.67
N LEU A 149 10.66 -7.48 -15.67
CA LEU A 149 10.54 -8.86 -15.23
C LEU A 149 10.82 -9.78 -16.43
N GLU A 150 11.97 -10.45 -16.41
CA GLU A 150 12.41 -11.31 -17.49
C GLU A 150 11.79 -12.70 -17.41
N GLN A 151 11.97 -13.50 -18.46
CA GLN A 151 11.44 -14.85 -18.52
C GLN A 151 11.98 -15.72 -17.38
N ASN A 152 11.08 -16.46 -16.72
CA ASN A 152 11.36 -17.29 -15.55
C ASN A 152 11.80 -16.53 -14.28
N GLU A 153 11.72 -15.21 -14.26
CA GLU A 153 11.93 -14.45 -13.03
C GLU A 153 10.66 -14.36 -12.19
N THR A 154 10.86 -14.20 -10.88
CA THR A 154 9.78 -13.90 -9.93
C THR A 154 9.97 -12.49 -9.38
N GLY A 155 8.87 -11.74 -9.37
CA GLY A 155 8.80 -10.42 -8.75
C GLY A 155 7.87 -10.38 -7.55
N ILE A 156 8.12 -9.47 -6.61
CA ILE A 156 7.25 -9.20 -5.47
C ILE A 156 6.64 -7.81 -5.66
N LEU A 157 5.31 -7.72 -5.65
CA LEU A 157 4.58 -6.45 -5.81
C LEU A 157 3.87 -6.05 -4.51
N PHE A 158 4.33 -4.97 -3.88
CA PHE A 158 3.62 -4.30 -2.79
C PHE A 158 2.76 -3.18 -3.36
N ILE A 159 1.43 -3.36 -3.37
CA ILE A 159 0.54 -2.39 -4.00
C ILE A 159 -0.73 -2.09 -3.20
N GLY A 160 -1.17 -0.83 -3.23
CA GLY A 160 -2.41 -0.42 -2.60
C GLY A 160 -3.62 -1.16 -3.16
N ALA A 161 -4.53 -1.58 -2.29
CA ALA A 161 -5.66 -2.44 -2.65
C ALA A 161 -6.54 -1.87 -3.77
N TYR A 162 -6.61 -0.56 -4.00
CA TYR A 162 -7.47 0.05 -5.04
C TYR A 162 -6.83 0.11 -6.43
N HIS A 163 -5.55 -0.22 -6.57
CA HIS A 163 -4.91 -0.34 -7.87
C HIS A 163 -5.52 -1.47 -8.70
N ASN A 164 -5.41 -1.36 -10.02
CA ASN A 164 -5.88 -2.37 -10.97
C ASN A 164 -4.75 -2.90 -11.84
N VAL A 165 -3.54 -3.00 -11.27
CA VAL A 165 -2.33 -3.49 -11.94
C VAL A 165 -2.50 -4.95 -12.40
N MET A 166 -3.01 -5.84 -11.55
CA MET A 166 -3.13 -7.27 -11.88
C MET A 166 -3.92 -7.53 -13.18
N LYS A 167 -4.97 -6.75 -13.46
CA LYS A 167 -5.77 -6.90 -14.69
C LYS A 167 -5.11 -6.34 -15.95
N LYS A 168 -4.00 -5.62 -15.79
CA LYS A 168 -3.28 -4.90 -16.85
C LYS A 168 -1.88 -5.47 -17.08
N LEU A 169 -1.47 -6.45 -16.28
CA LEU A 169 -0.21 -7.15 -16.51
C LEU A 169 -0.29 -7.96 -17.82
N PRO A 170 0.85 -8.14 -18.50
CA PRO A 170 1.00 -9.11 -19.58
C PRO A 170 0.45 -10.49 -19.22
N LYS A 171 -0.13 -11.20 -20.20
CA LYS A 171 -0.85 -12.47 -19.97
C LYS A 171 0.07 -13.64 -19.62
N ASP A 172 1.34 -13.52 -19.96
CA ASP A 172 2.43 -14.44 -19.66
C ASP A 172 2.95 -14.32 -18.22
N ILE A 173 2.54 -13.27 -17.48
CA ILE A 173 2.84 -13.14 -16.05
C ILE A 173 1.75 -13.85 -15.24
N THR A 174 2.16 -14.87 -14.49
CA THR A 174 1.30 -15.51 -13.49
C THR A 174 1.33 -14.71 -12.19
N VAL A 175 0.15 -14.39 -11.65
CA VAL A 175 0.02 -13.60 -10.41
C VAL A 175 -0.50 -14.48 -9.28
N ILE A 176 0.21 -14.46 -8.15
CA ILE A 176 -0.20 -15.09 -6.90
C ILE A 176 -0.52 -13.98 -5.89
N GLU A 177 -1.79 -13.89 -5.49
CA GLU A 177 -2.21 -12.98 -4.42
C GLU A 177 -1.95 -13.62 -3.06
N LEU A 178 -1.06 -13.05 -2.25
CA LEU A 178 -0.86 -13.49 -0.86
C LEU A 178 -2.11 -13.26 0.00
N LYS A 179 -2.88 -12.22 -0.33
CA LYS A 179 -4.16 -11.85 0.27
C LYS A 179 -5.08 -11.32 -0.82
N GLU A 180 -6.30 -11.83 -0.85
CA GLU A 180 -7.32 -11.47 -1.83
C GLU A 180 -7.68 -9.98 -1.72
N VAL A 181 -7.37 -9.22 -2.76
CA VAL A 181 -7.60 -7.78 -2.81
C VAL A 181 -9.07 -7.42 -2.57
N VAL A 182 -10.00 -8.30 -2.97
CA VAL A 182 -11.44 -8.11 -2.77
C VAL A 182 -11.79 -8.10 -1.28
N LYS A 183 -11.19 -8.98 -0.47
CA LYS A 183 -11.43 -9.03 0.98
C LYS A 183 -10.78 -7.84 1.69
N ILE A 184 -9.59 -7.43 1.27
CA ILE A 184 -8.93 -6.21 1.79
C ILE A 184 -9.79 -4.96 1.52
N ARG A 185 -10.29 -4.80 0.29
CA ARG A 185 -11.20 -3.68 -0.05
C ARG A 185 -12.49 -3.72 0.78
N LYS A 186 -13.08 -4.90 0.97
CA LYS A 186 -14.27 -5.06 1.82
C LYS A 186 -13.97 -4.63 3.26
N TYR A 187 -12.85 -5.07 3.83
CA TYR A 187 -12.43 -4.68 5.18
C TYR A 187 -12.32 -3.16 5.31
N GLN A 188 -11.58 -2.50 4.40
CA GLN A 188 -11.42 -1.04 4.41
C GLN A 188 -12.76 -0.29 4.30
N LYS A 189 -13.72 -0.80 3.50
CA LYS A 189 -15.07 -0.23 3.41
C LYS A 189 -15.84 -0.35 4.73
N THR A 190 -15.65 -1.43 5.50
CA THR A 190 -16.32 -1.57 6.81
C THR A 190 -15.86 -0.48 7.79
N ILE A 191 -14.57 -0.16 7.79
CA ILE A 191 -13.99 0.93 8.61
C ILE A 191 -14.58 2.28 8.18
N GLN A 192 -14.63 2.58 6.88
CA GLN A 192 -15.13 3.86 6.39
C GLN A 192 -16.62 4.10 6.65
N SER A 193 -17.44 3.04 6.66
CA SER A 193 -18.90 3.17 6.67
C SER A 193 -19.56 3.36 8.04
N HIS A 194 -18.81 3.32 9.16
CA HIS A 194 -19.29 3.54 10.55
C HIS A 194 -20.58 2.79 10.95
N SER A 195 -20.97 1.76 10.18
CA SER A 195 -22.27 1.11 10.31
C SER A 195 -22.21 -0.01 11.35
N LYS A 196 -23.04 0.09 12.39
CA LYS A 196 -23.20 -0.97 13.42
C LYS A 196 -23.66 -2.31 12.81
N ASN A 197 -24.34 -2.29 11.66
CA ASN A 197 -24.84 -3.50 11.00
C ASN A 197 -23.75 -4.33 10.29
N LYS A 198 -22.47 -3.93 10.39
CA LYS A 198 -21.35 -4.61 9.74
C LYS A 198 -20.31 -5.18 10.72
N ILE A 199 -20.63 -5.24 12.02
CA ILE A 199 -19.71 -5.72 13.06
C ILE A 199 -19.24 -7.15 12.76
N ALA A 200 -20.18 -8.10 12.63
CA ALA A 200 -19.83 -9.50 12.35
C ALA A 200 -19.04 -9.68 11.03
N GLN A 201 -19.41 -8.93 9.99
CA GLN A 201 -18.67 -8.94 8.72
C GLN A 201 -17.23 -8.42 8.90
N ARG A 202 -17.05 -7.36 9.69
CA ARG A 202 -15.73 -6.79 9.98
C ARG A 202 -14.87 -7.76 10.77
N GLU A 203 -15.41 -8.44 11.78
CA GLU A 203 -14.69 -9.45 12.57
C GLU A 203 -14.18 -10.60 11.69
N LEU A 204 -15.03 -11.15 10.82
CA LEU A 204 -14.63 -12.20 9.87
C LEU A 204 -13.52 -11.71 8.92
N LEU A 205 -13.61 -10.47 8.46
CA LEU A 205 -12.58 -9.87 7.60
C LEU A 205 -11.30 -9.60 8.38
N SER A 206 -11.36 -9.16 9.63
CA SER A 206 -10.20 -8.99 10.51
C SER A 206 -9.47 -10.31 10.73
N GLN A 207 -10.20 -11.39 11.04
CA GLN A 207 -9.64 -12.74 11.17
C GLN A 207 -8.94 -13.18 9.88
N TYR A 208 -9.54 -12.92 8.72
CA TYR A 208 -8.91 -13.18 7.43
C TYR A 208 -7.62 -12.38 7.22
N MET A 209 -7.62 -11.09 7.59
CA MET A 209 -6.47 -10.20 7.42
C MET A 209 -5.25 -10.73 8.20
N VAL A 210 -5.46 -11.13 9.47
CA VAL A 210 -4.38 -11.59 10.36
C VAL A 210 -4.00 -13.06 10.19
N LYS A 211 -4.82 -13.86 9.50
CA LYS A 211 -4.53 -15.29 9.25
C LYS A 211 -3.17 -15.44 8.55
N LYS A 212 -2.31 -16.34 9.03
CA LYS A 212 -1.04 -16.65 8.36
C LYS A 212 -1.28 -17.15 6.92
N ILE A 213 -0.38 -16.81 6.02
CA ILE A 213 -0.37 -17.31 4.66
C ILE A 213 0.29 -18.69 4.70
N ALA A 214 -0.37 -19.68 4.11
CA ALA A 214 0.11 -21.05 4.02
C ALA A 214 0.98 -21.22 2.77
#